data_AF-A0A095XAC8-F1
#
_entry.id   AF-A0A095XAC8-F1
#
_cell.length_a   1.000
_cell.length_b   1.000
_cell.length_c   1.000
_cell.angle_alpha   90.00
_cell.angle_beta   90.00
_cell.angle_gamma   90.00
#
_symmetry.space_group_name_H-M   'P 1'
#
loop_
_entity.id
_entity.type
_entity.pdbx_description
1 polymer ?
#
loop_
_entity_poly.entity_id
_entity_poly.type
_entity_poly.pdbx_seq_one_letter_code
_entity_poly.pdbx_strand_id
1 'polypeptide(L)' 'GVRRRMNAAATAVSFDELVRHIASLISMMRGANIKLDYYKLVQDLFDYDSAFGRERVRRAWSRDYVSNNLDKELTDK' A
#
# COMPACT_ATOMS: atom_id res chain seq x y z
N GLY A 1 -13.30 -1.82 -3.52
CA GLY A 1 -12.76 -0.57 -2.95
C GLY A 1 -11.27 -0.69 -2.63
N VAL A 2 -10.60 0.45 -2.45
CA VAL A 2 -9.16 0.55 -2.10
C VAL A 2 -8.87 -0.15 -0.78
N ARG A 3 -9.65 0.13 0.28
CA ARG A 3 -9.52 -0.49 1.62
C ARG A 3 -9.47 -2.03 1.60
N ARG A 4 -10.33 -2.68 0.80
CA ARG A 4 -10.36 -4.15 0.67
C ARG A 4 -9.05 -4.70 0.08
N ARG A 5 -8.51 -4.03 -0.94
CA ARG A 5 -7.26 -4.44 -1.61
C ARG A 5 -6.03 -4.16 -0.74
N MET A 6 -6.06 -3.06 0.01
CA MET A 6 -5.04 -2.75 0.99
C MET A 6 -4.99 -3.81 2.09
N ASN A 7 -6.15 -4.21 2.63
CA ASN A 7 -6.24 -5.28 3.61
C ASN A 7 -5.74 -6.63 3.03
N ALA A 8 -6.09 -6.95 1.78
CA ALA A 8 -5.61 -8.16 1.12
C ALA A 8 -4.08 -8.18 0.95
N ALA A 9 -3.46 -7.07 0.54
CA ALA A 9 -2.00 -6.94 0.51
C ALA A 9 -1.38 -7.06 1.91
N ALA A 10 -2.06 -6.52 2.93
CA ALA A 10 -1.66 -6.59 4.33
C ALA A 10 -1.94 -7.94 4.99
N THR A 11 -2.56 -8.92 4.32
CA THR A 11 -2.75 -10.29 4.82
C THR A 11 -2.16 -11.35 3.91
N ALA A 12 -1.55 -10.96 2.78
CA ALA A 12 -0.93 -11.87 1.83
C ALA A 12 0.07 -12.80 2.54
N VAL A 13 -0.02 -14.09 2.24
CA VAL A 13 0.83 -15.13 2.83
C VAL A 13 1.98 -15.54 1.90
N SER A 14 1.95 -15.06 0.65
CA SER A 14 3.00 -15.26 -0.34
C SER A 14 3.37 -13.96 -1.04
N PHE A 15 4.59 -13.90 -1.57
CA PHE A 15 5.07 -12.75 -2.34
C PHE A 15 4.26 -12.55 -3.62
N ASP A 16 3.90 -13.62 -4.33
CA ASP A 16 3.08 -13.51 -5.55
C ASP A 16 1.69 -12.93 -5.28
N GLU A 17 1.05 -13.34 -4.19
CA GLU A 17 -0.23 -12.78 -3.77
C GLU A 17 -0.12 -11.29 -3.43
N LEU A 18 0.94 -10.90 -2.72
CA LEU A 18 1.25 -9.50 -2.45
C LEU A 18 1.39 -8.69 -3.75
N VAL A 19 2.21 -9.15 -4.68
CA VAL A 19 2.47 -8.47 -5.96
C VAL A 19 1.16 -8.29 -6.74
N ARG A 20 0.29 -9.30 -6.78
CA ARG A 20 -1.03 -9.19 -7.42
C ARG A 20 -1.91 -8.10 -6.79
N HIS A 21 -1.94 -8.02 -5.47
CA HIS A 21 -2.73 -7.00 -4.78
C HIS A 21 -2.15 -5.59 -4.97
N ILE A 22 -0.83 -5.44 -4.92
CA ILE A 22 -0.14 -4.17 -5.16
C ILE A 22 -0.33 -3.70 -6.60
N ALA A 23 -0.15 -4.57 -7.59
CA ALA A 23 -0.37 -4.20 -9.00
C ALA A 23 -1.79 -3.67 -9.23
N SER A 24 -2.79 -4.30 -8.60
CA SER A 24 -4.16 -3.81 -8.65
C SER A 24 -4.33 -2.43 -7.98
N LEU A 25 -3.65 -2.16 -6.87
CA LEU A 25 -3.65 -0.84 -6.21
C LEU A 25 -2.96 0.23 -7.07
N ILE A 26 -1.81 -0.07 -7.66
CA ILE A 26 -1.09 0.84 -8.58
C ILE A 26 -1.98 1.21 -9.75
N SER A 27 -2.68 0.25 -10.34
CA SER A 27 -3.62 0.52 -11.44
C SER A 27 -4.72 1.50 -11.02
N MET A 28 -5.24 1.38 -9.80
CA MET A 28 -6.25 2.32 -9.27
C MET A 28 -5.65 3.71 -9.05
N MET A 29 -4.44 3.80 -8.49
CA MET A 29 -3.74 5.07 -8.27
C MET A 29 -3.47 5.80 -9.59
N ARG A 30 -3.03 5.06 -10.62
CA ARG A 30 -2.84 5.60 -11.98
C ARG A 30 -4.13 6.15 -12.56
N GLY A 31 -5.23 5.40 -12.44
CA GLY A 31 -6.55 5.85 -12.90
C GLY A 31 -7.06 7.11 -12.18
N ALA A 32 -6.62 7.32 -10.94
CA ALA A 32 -6.94 8.50 -10.14
C ALA A 32 -5.87 9.62 -10.23
N ASN A 33 -4.87 9.48 -11.11
CA ASN A 33 -3.74 10.41 -11.25
C ASN A 33 -2.95 10.68 -9.94
N ILE A 34 -2.89 9.68 -9.05
CA ILE A 34 -2.14 9.76 -7.80
C ILE A 34 -0.71 9.33 -8.07
N LYS A 35 0.26 10.20 -7.74
CA LYS A 35 1.68 9.89 -7.86
C LYS A 35 2.10 8.83 -6.84
N LEU A 36 2.97 7.93 -7.27
CA LEU A 36 3.54 6.87 -6.43
C LEU A 36 5.06 6.98 -6.42
N ASP A 37 5.65 6.89 -5.23
CA ASP A 37 7.09 6.73 -5.08
C ASP A 37 7.48 5.28 -5.34
N TYR A 38 7.93 5.01 -6.56
CA TYR A 38 8.36 3.66 -6.97
C TYR A 38 9.65 3.22 -6.28
N TYR A 39 10.52 4.16 -5.87
CA TYR A 39 11.75 3.82 -5.16
C TYR A 39 11.42 3.24 -3.78
N LYS A 40 10.55 3.95 -3.04
CA LYS A 40 10.03 3.48 -1.76
C LYS A 40 9.32 2.13 -1.90
N LEU A 41 8.47 1.96 -2.93
CA LEU A 41 7.76 0.70 -3.15
C LEU A 41 8.72 -0.48 -3.36
N VAL A 42 9.79 -0.30 -4.13
CA VAL A 42 10.77 -1.38 -4.36
C VAL A 42 11.50 -1.74 -3.07
N GLN A 43 11.87 -0.75 -2.25
CA GLN A 43 12.47 -0.99 -0.94
C GLN A 43 11.51 -1.76 -0.02
N ASP A 44 10.24 -1.33 0.05
CA ASP A 44 9.21 -1.99 0.85
C ASP A 44 8.98 -3.45 0.40
N LEU A 45 9.03 -3.71 -0.91
CA LEU A 45 8.92 -5.07 -1.46
C LEU A 45 10.12 -5.95 -1.11
N PHE A 46 11.33 -5.39 -1.16
CA PHE A 46 12.56 -6.09 -0.80
C PHE A 46 12.56 -6.47 0.69
N ASP A 47 12.14 -5.55 1.54
CA ASP A 47 12.05 -5.76 2.99
C ASP A 47 10.98 -6.79 3.39
N TYR A 48 9.99 -7.04 2.52
CA TYR A 48 8.86 -7.92 2.76
C TYR A 48 9.23 -9.41 2.84
N ASP A 49 10.46 -9.80 2.51
CA ASP A 49 10.88 -11.20 2.57
C ASP A 49 11.07 -11.69 4.03
N SER A 50 11.43 -10.78 4.94
CA SER A 50 11.57 -11.09 6.38
C SER A 50 10.26 -10.86 7.15
N ALA A 51 9.97 -11.70 8.16
CA ALA A 51 8.75 -11.53 8.97
C ALA A 51 8.68 -10.16 9.67
N PHE A 52 9.81 -9.67 10.16
CA PHE A 52 9.92 -8.33 10.77
C PHE A 52 9.76 -7.20 9.76
N GLY A 53 10.34 -7.35 8.56
CA GLY A 53 10.18 -6.39 7.48
C GLY A 53 8.75 -6.31 6.96
N ARG A 54 8.06 -7.45 6.82
CA ARG A 54 6.62 -7.49 6.50
C ARG A 54 5.79 -6.65 7.45
N GLU A 55 5.98 -6.83 8.76
CA GLU A 55 5.22 -6.08 9.75
C GLU A 55 5.51 -4.58 9.66
N ARG A 56 6.79 -4.20 9.53
CA ARG A 56 7.20 -2.80 9.38
C ARG A 56 6.55 -2.15 8.15
N VAL A 57 6.60 -2.81 7.00
CA VAL A 57 6.03 -2.35 5.73
C VAL A 57 4.51 -2.21 5.82
N ARG A 58 3.81 -3.23 6.36
CA ARG A 58 2.35 -3.18 6.57
C ARG A 58 1.95 -1.99 7.44
N ARG A 59 2.67 -1.76 8.55
CA ARG A 59 2.42 -0.62 9.44
C ARG A 59 2.67 0.72 8.74
N ALA A 60 3.72 0.82 7.92
CA ALA A 60 4.00 2.03 7.15
C ALA A 60 2.86 2.35 6.19
N TRP A 61 2.43 1.38 5.39
CA TRP A 61 1.32 1.58 4.44
C TRP A 61 0.00 1.90 5.12
N SER A 62 -0.31 1.28 6.27
CA SER A 62 -1.51 1.63 7.05
C SER A 62 -1.50 3.07 7.53
N ARG A 63 -0.34 3.58 8.01
CA ARG A 63 -0.21 4.98 8.42
C ARG A 63 -0.36 5.93 7.23
N ASP A 64 0.30 5.64 6.12
CA ASP A 64 0.21 6.45 4.91
C ASP A 64 -1.23 6.51 4.38
N TYR A 65 -1.96 5.39 4.43
CA TYR A 65 -3.37 5.34 4.03
C TYR A 65 -4.26 6.21 4.93
N VAL A 66 -4.09 6.13 6.25
CA VAL A 66 -4.89 6.92 7.21
C VAL A 66 -4.56 8.41 7.10
N SER A 67 -3.28 8.78 7.02
CA SER A 67 -2.86 10.18 6.86
C SER A 67 -3.48 10.81 5.61
N ASN A 68 -3.32 10.16 4.45
CA ASN A 68 -3.88 10.68 3.20
C ASN A 68 -5.42 10.74 3.21
N ASN A 69 -6.09 9.85 3.96
CA ASN A 69 -7.54 9.88 4.09
C ASN A 69 -7.99 11.02 5.02
N LEU A 70 -7.29 11.25 6.13
CA LEU A 70 -7.52 12.38 7.02
C LEU A 70 -7.29 13.71 6.31
N ASP A 71 -6.24 13.82 5.49
CA ASP A 71 -5.95 15.01 4.70
C ASP A 71 -7.10 15.33 3.75
N LYS A 72 -7.64 14.33 3.05
CA LYS A 72 -8.83 14.51 2.19
C LYS A 72 -10.05 14.98 2.97
N GLU A 73 -10.35 14.38 4.12
CA GLU A 73 -11.50 14.76 4.96
C GLU A 73 -11.36 16.17 5.55
N LEU A 74 -10.14 16.66 5.72
CA LEU A 74 -9.84 18.01 6.21
C LEU A 74 -9.84 19.07 5.09
N THR A 75 -9.46 18.71 3.85
CA THR A 75 -9.47 19.63 2.70
C THR A 75 -10.83 19.76 2.01
N ASP A 76 -11.73 18.80 2.21
CA ASP A 76 -13.10 18.82 1.67
C ASP A 76 -14.13 19.53 2.60
N LYS A 77 -13.67 20.17 3.70
CA LYS A 77 -14.47 21.03 4.60
C LYS A 77 -14.16 22.50 4.38
#